data_AF-A0A6M3Y1B7-F1
#
_entry.id   AF-A0A6M3Y1B7-F1
#
_cell.length_a   1.000
_cell.length_b   1.000
_cell.length_c   1.000
_cell.angle_alpha   90.00
_cell.angle_beta   90.00
_cell.angle_gamma   90.00
#
_symmetry.space_group_name_H-M   'P 1'
#
loop_
_entity.id
_entity.type
_entity.pdbx_description
1 polymer ?
#
loop_
_entity_poly.entity_id
_entity_poly.type
_entity_poly.pdbx_seq_one_letter_code
_entity_poly.pdbx_strand_id
1 'polypeptide(L)'
;TYPIGETKQACLITWLSCMDLKGNPYTKVSVDKTRELLAKKHKRYIERRWCFQCTADLIGAGLITRQPRHPRMSDGTVRQISSMIAFTLKGANYLISKGVEKAIVIRKQILAWLKGQDKRFPNYPGLTVADKAEMDPGDARRLTELAARVLKPI
;
A
#
# COMPACT_ATOMS: atom_id res chain seq x y z
N THR A 1 6.43 -7.21 -26.81
CA THR A 1 6.79 -7.36 -25.38
C THR A 1 6.55 -6.04 -24.67
N TYR A 2 5.70 -6.01 -23.64
CA TYR A 2 5.44 -4.76 -22.90
C TYR A 2 6.69 -4.38 -22.08
N PRO A 3 7.13 -3.11 -22.05
CA PRO A 3 8.18 -2.71 -21.12
C PRO A 3 7.69 -2.99 -19.69
N ILE A 4 8.35 -3.95 -19.04
CA ILE A 4 7.93 -4.57 -17.78
C ILE A 4 7.90 -3.51 -16.66
N GLY A 5 8.87 -2.61 -16.62
CA GLY A 5 8.95 -1.56 -15.60
C GLY A 5 7.83 -0.51 -15.70
N GLU A 6 7.54 -0.06 -16.91
CA GLU A 6 6.58 1.02 -17.12
C GLU A 6 5.13 0.58 -16.89
N THR A 7 4.80 -0.67 -17.19
CA THR A 7 3.44 -1.20 -16.99
C THR A 7 3.14 -1.38 -15.51
N LYS A 8 4.11 -1.86 -14.74
CA LYS A 8 4.01 -1.97 -13.27
C LYS A 8 3.82 -0.60 -12.61
N GLN A 9 4.56 0.40 -13.06
CA GLN A 9 4.41 1.78 -12.59
C GLN A 9 3.03 2.36 -12.94
N ALA A 10 2.53 2.10 -14.16
CA ALA A 10 1.18 2.50 -14.55
C ALA A 10 0.10 1.85 -13.67
N CYS A 11 0.27 0.58 -13.27
CA CYS A 11 -0.62 -0.08 -12.30
C CYS A 11 -0.63 0.64 -10.95
N LEU A 12 0.55 0.96 -10.40
CA LEU A 12 0.65 1.67 -9.12
C LEU A 12 -0.04 3.04 -9.19
N ILE A 13 0.23 3.84 -10.24
CA ILE A 13 -0.41 5.16 -10.42
C ILE A 13 -1.92 5.02 -10.57
N THR A 14 -2.38 4.02 -11.33
CA THR A 14 -3.80 3.74 -11.53
C THR A 14 -4.46 3.42 -10.20
N TRP A 15 -3.90 2.50 -9.40
CA TRP A 15 -4.46 2.12 -8.11
C TRP A 15 -4.45 3.25 -7.11
N LEU A 16 -3.38 4.04 -7.07
CA LEU A 16 -3.32 5.27 -6.28
C LEU A 16 -4.45 6.24 -6.66
N SER A 17 -4.74 6.37 -7.95
CA SER A 17 -5.84 7.22 -8.43
C SER A 17 -7.23 6.70 -8.07
N CYS A 18 -7.34 5.42 -7.71
CA CYS A 18 -8.58 4.77 -7.29
C CYS A 18 -8.74 4.72 -5.76
N MET A 19 -7.80 5.28 -5.00
CA MET A 19 -7.89 5.36 -3.55
C MET A 19 -8.60 6.65 -3.13
N ASP A 20 -9.42 6.54 -2.09
CA ASP A 20 -9.94 7.71 -1.40
C ASP A 20 -8.94 8.14 -0.32
N LEU A 21 -8.06 9.06 -0.71
CA LEU A 21 -7.01 9.60 0.15
C LEU A 21 -7.55 10.38 1.37
N LYS A 22 -8.87 10.59 1.52
CA LYS A 22 -9.44 11.24 2.71
C LYS A 22 -10.07 10.25 3.69
N GLY A 23 -10.51 9.09 3.20
CA GLY A 23 -11.24 8.09 3.98
C GLY A 23 -10.51 6.76 4.07
N ASN A 24 -10.42 6.05 2.96
CA ASN A 24 -9.93 4.67 2.88
C ASN A 24 -8.60 4.61 2.10
N PRO A 25 -7.45 4.37 2.77
CA PRO A 25 -6.12 4.34 2.15
C PRO A 25 -5.85 3.03 1.38
N TYR A 26 -6.89 2.47 0.78
CA TYR A 26 -6.87 1.23 0.03
C TYR A 26 -7.83 1.31 -1.16
N THR A 27 -7.62 0.47 -2.16
CA THR A 27 -8.53 0.33 -3.28
C THR A 27 -9.06 -1.09 -3.41
N LYS A 28 -10.31 -1.23 -3.84
CA LYS A 28 -10.98 -2.52 -4.13
C LYS A 28 -11.16 -2.73 -5.63
N VAL A 29 -10.40 -2.01 -6.45
CA VAL A 29 -10.52 -2.03 -7.91
C VAL A 29 -10.31 -3.45 -8.44
N SER A 30 -11.23 -3.90 -9.29
CA SER A 30 -11.12 -5.21 -9.94
C SER A 30 -10.02 -5.21 -10.98
N VAL A 31 -9.57 -6.41 -11.37
CA VAL A 31 -8.59 -6.56 -12.45
C VAL A 31 -9.13 -6.03 -13.77
N ASP A 32 -10.39 -6.30 -14.08
CA ASP A 32 -10.99 -5.82 -15.33
C ASP A 32 -11.11 -4.29 -15.35
N LYS A 33 -11.46 -3.69 -14.20
CA LYS A 33 -11.46 -2.22 -14.09
C LYS A 33 -10.06 -1.62 -14.17
N THR A 34 -9.05 -2.30 -13.60
CA THR A 34 -7.65 -1.89 -13.73
C THR A 34 -7.22 -1.88 -15.21
N ARG A 35 -7.57 -2.93 -15.97
CA ARG A 35 -7.29 -3.00 -17.41
C ARG A 35 -7.95 -1.87 -18.19
N GLU A 36 -9.23 -1.60 -17.91
CA GLU A 36 -9.96 -0.49 -18.52
C GLU A 36 -9.28 0.85 -18.24
N LEU A 37 -8.89 1.10 -16.99
CA LEU A 37 -8.24 2.35 -16.59
C LEU A 37 -6.83 2.50 -17.19
N LEU A 38 -6.07 1.41 -17.29
CA LEU A 38 -4.77 1.39 -17.96
C LEU A 38 -4.90 1.72 -19.45
N ALA A 39 -5.90 1.15 -20.13
CA ALA A 39 -6.18 1.47 -21.53
C ALA A 39 -6.61 2.94 -21.68
N LYS A 40 -7.48 3.43 -20.79
CA LYS A 40 -8.01 4.80 -20.87
C LYS A 40 -6.97 5.87 -20.54
N LYS A 41 -6.27 5.74 -19.40
CA LYS A 41 -5.39 6.78 -18.84
C LYS A 41 -3.94 6.65 -19.29
N HIS A 42 -3.46 5.43 -19.49
CA HIS A 42 -2.06 5.16 -19.83
C HIS A 42 -1.87 4.65 -21.26
N LYS A 43 -2.96 4.50 -22.03
CA LYS A 43 -2.97 3.93 -23.39
C LYS A 43 -2.31 2.53 -23.45
N ARG A 44 -2.47 1.75 -22.37
CA ARG A 44 -1.91 0.40 -22.25
C ARG A 44 -2.98 -0.66 -22.24
N TYR A 45 -2.93 -1.52 -23.24
CA TYR A 45 -3.80 -2.70 -23.35
C TYR A 45 -3.03 -3.89 -22.82
N ILE A 46 -3.47 -4.42 -21.67
CA ILE A 46 -2.85 -5.59 -21.06
C ILE A 46 -3.86 -6.72 -20.89
N GLU A 47 -3.35 -7.94 -20.97
CA GLU A 47 -4.12 -9.13 -20.66
C GLU A 47 -4.37 -9.28 -19.16
N ARG A 48 -5.42 -10.03 -18.83
CA ARG A 48 -5.77 -10.33 -17.44
C ARG A 48 -4.64 -11.05 -16.70
N ARG A 49 -4.01 -12.04 -17.34
CA ARG A 49 -2.85 -12.77 -16.79
C ARG A 49 -1.68 -11.83 -16.47
N TRP A 50 -1.41 -10.90 -17.38
CA TRP A 50 -0.35 -9.91 -17.19
C TRP A 50 -0.63 -8.96 -16.02
N CYS A 51 -1.88 -8.54 -15.83
CA CYS A 51 -2.26 -7.73 -14.67
C CYS A 51 -2.02 -8.48 -13.35
N PHE A 52 -2.34 -9.79 -13.30
CA PHE A 52 -2.03 -10.61 -12.13
C PHE A 52 -0.53 -10.73 -11.86
N GLN A 53 0.28 -10.92 -12.91
CA GLN A 53 1.73 -10.96 -12.79
C GLN A 53 2.28 -9.64 -12.25
N CYS A 54 1.82 -8.50 -12.78
CA CYS A 54 2.22 -7.19 -12.28
C CYS A 54 1.88 -7.03 -10.79
N THR A 55 0.69 -7.47 -10.37
CA THR A 55 0.31 -7.45 -8.95
C THR A 55 1.21 -8.33 -8.11
N ALA A 56 1.51 -9.56 -8.55
CA ALA A 56 2.39 -10.47 -7.84
C ALA A 56 3.81 -9.90 -7.69
N ASP A 57 4.37 -9.34 -8.76
CA ASP A 57 5.70 -8.74 -8.75
C ASP A 57 5.77 -7.51 -7.82
N LEU A 58 4.72 -6.69 -7.79
CA LEU A 58 4.64 -5.51 -6.93
C LEU A 58 4.48 -5.87 -5.44
N ILE A 59 3.79 -6.98 -5.15
CA ILE A 59 3.73 -7.57 -3.80
C ILE A 59 5.10 -8.14 -3.43
N GLY A 60 5.74 -8.91 -4.31
CA GLY A 60 7.07 -9.48 -4.09
C GLY A 60 8.16 -8.42 -3.88
N ALA A 61 8.04 -7.27 -4.53
CA ALA A 61 8.90 -6.11 -4.32
C ALA A 61 8.62 -5.34 -3.00
N GLY A 62 7.51 -5.66 -2.31
CA GLY A 62 7.07 -5.00 -1.09
C GLY A 62 6.51 -3.59 -1.32
N LEU A 63 6.04 -3.25 -2.53
CA LEU A 63 5.50 -1.92 -2.84
C LEU A 63 4.00 -1.80 -2.51
N ILE A 64 3.29 -2.92 -2.53
CA ILE A 64 1.89 -3.00 -2.14
C ILE A 64 1.67 -4.22 -1.27
N THR A 65 0.61 -4.19 -0.48
CA THR A 65 0.06 -5.35 0.19
C THR A 65 -1.37 -5.60 -0.28
N ARG A 66 -1.83 -6.84 -0.15
CA ARG A 66 -3.17 -7.25 -0.57
C ARG A 66 -3.81 -8.12 0.50
N GLN A 67 -5.06 -7.81 0.85
CA GLN A 67 -5.85 -8.71 1.69
C GLN A 67 -6.30 -9.95 0.87
N PRO A 68 -6.09 -11.17 1.36
CA PRO A 68 -6.52 -12.39 0.68
C PRO A 68 -8.05 -12.45 0.54
N ARG A 69 -8.51 -12.93 -0.63
CA ARG A 69 -9.93 -12.98 -1.05
C ARG A 69 -10.74 -14.07 -0.34
N HIS A 70 -10.07 -15.06 0.23
CA HIS A 70 -10.68 -16.23 0.87
C HIS A 70 -10.02 -16.47 2.23
N PRO A 71 -10.36 -15.69 3.27
CA PRO A 71 -10.02 -16.12 4.61
C PRO A 71 -10.77 -17.42 4.89
N ARG A 72 -10.05 -18.46 5.34
CA ARG A 72 -10.69 -19.63 5.93
C ARG A 72 -11.23 -19.19 7.28
N MET A 73 -12.55 -19.05 7.36
CA MET A 73 -13.23 -18.78 8.62
C MET A 73 -13.18 -20.06 9.48
N SER A 74 -13.24 -19.91 10.80
CA SER A 74 -13.22 -21.03 11.75
C SER A 74 -14.41 -22.00 11.57
N ASP A 75 -15.46 -21.56 10.89
CA ASP A 75 -16.67 -22.31 10.55
C ASP A 75 -16.55 -23.13 9.24
N GLY A 76 -15.39 -23.11 8.56
CA GLY A 76 -15.17 -23.82 7.31
C GLY A 76 -15.83 -23.19 6.08
N THR A 77 -16.53 -22.06 6.22
CA THR A 77 -17.16 -21.37 5.10
C THR A 77 -16.16 -20.54 4.30
N VAL A 78 -16.22 -20.64 2.96
CA VAL A 78 -15.39 -19.84 2.05
C VAL A 78 -16.20 -18.65 1.57
N ARG A 79 -16.03 -17.49 2.22
CA ARG A 79 -16.60 -16.22 1.72
C ARG A 79 -15.67 -15.60 0.69
N GLN A 80 -16.25 -15.06 -0.37
CA GLN A 80 -15.50 -14.32 -1.39
C GLN A 80 -15.46 -12.84 -1.01
N ILE A 81 -14.30 -12.36 -0.54
CA ILE A 81 -14.10 -10.95 -0.17
C ILE A 81 -13.45 -10.20 -1.33
N SER A 82 -13.90 -8.98 -1.61
CA SER A 82 -13.23 -8.12 -2.59
C SER A 82 -11.77 -7.91 -2.21
N SER A 83 -10.86 -8.16 -3.16
CA SER A 83 -9.44 -7.99 -2.92
C SER A 83 -9.10 -6.52 -2.71
N MET A 84 -8.58 -6.22 -1.53
CA MET A 84 -8.17 -4.89 -1.13
C MET A 84 -6.67 -4.74 -1.39
N ILE A 85 -6.27 -3.70 -2.10
CA ILE A 85 -4.87 -3.34 -2.36
C ILE A 85 -4.56 -2.08 -1.55
N ALA A 86 -3.49 -2.12 -0.76
CA ALA A 86 -2.98 -0.97 -0.02
C ALA A 86 -1.50 -0.76 -0.32
N PHE A 87 -1.03 0.48 -0.25
CA PHE A 87 0.39 0.78 -0.39
C PHE A 87 1.15 0.53 0.91
N THR A 88 2.38 0.05 0.78
CA THR A 88 3.34 0.03 1.89
C THR A 88 4.06 1.37 1.98
N LEU A 89 4.79 1.61 3.08
CA LEU A 89 5.65 2.79 3.20
C LEU A 89 6.69 2.83 2.07
N LYS A 90 7.31 1.69 1.77
CA LYS A 90 8.23 1.51 0.64
C LYS A 90 7.60 1.86 -0.70
N GLY A 91 6.36 1.41 -0.94
CA GLY A 91 5.59 1.73 -2.14
C GLY A 91 5.29 3.22 -2.30
N ALA A 92 4.93 3.88 -1.20
CA ALA A 92 4.70 5.32 -1.20
C ALA A 92 6.00 6.09 -1.49
N ASN A 93 7.11 5.73 -0.83
CA ASN A 93 8.42 6.32 -1.08
C ASN A 93 8.88 6.12 -2.53
N TYR A 94 8.68 4.93 -3.10
CA TYR A 94 8.98 4.64 -4.50
C TYR A 94 8.20 5.57 -5.45
N LEU A 95 6.91 5.78 -5.21
CA LEU A 95 6.12 6.68 -6.06
C LEU A 95 6.55 8.14 -5.91
N ILE A 96 6.93 8.57 -4.70
CA ILE A 96 7.47 9.92 -4.46
C ILE A 96 8.79 10.12 -5.21
N SER A 97 9.70 9.13 -5.18
CA SER A 97 10.97 9.21 -5.93
C SER A 97 10.77 9.20 -7.45
N LYS A 98 9.57 8.82 -7.93
CA LYS A 98 9.16 8.91 -9.33
C LYS A 98 8.33 10.18 -9.63
N GLY A 99 8.25 11.13 -8.69
CA GLY A 99 7.58 12.42 -8.87
C GLY A 99 6.06 12.40 -8.69
N VAL A 100 5.50 11.34 -8.10
CA VAL A 100 4.04 11.23 -7.92
C VAL A 100 3.62 11.92 -6.63
N GLU A 101 3.23 13.20 -6.71
CA GLU A 101 2.88 14.04 -5.55
C GLU A 101 1.78 13.46 -4.66
N LYS A 102 0.77 12.81 -5.25
CA LYS A 102 -0.34 12.19 -4.49
C LYS A 102 0.14 11.10 -3.51
N ALA A 103 1.30 10.50 -3.76
CA ALA A 103 1.87 9.50 -2.85
C ALA A 103 2.38 10.10 -1.53
N ILE A 104 2.63 11.42 -1.47
CA ILE A 104 3.01 12.13 -0.23
C ILE A 104 1.88 12.03 0.80
N VAL A 105 0.63 12.13 0.37
CA VAL A 105 -0.54 12.04 1.26
C VAL A 105 -0.64 10.64 1.87
N ILE A 106 -0.48 9.60 1.05
CA ILE A 106 -0.44 8.21 1.54
C ILE A 106 0.69 8.00 2.53
N ARG A 107 1.90 8.45 2.20
CA ARG A 107 3.06 8.35 3.10
C ARG A 107 2.75 8.98 4.46
N LYS A 108 2.17 10.20 4.46
CA LYS A 108 1.77 10.89 5.70
C LYS A 108 0.75 10.07 6.50
N GLN A 109 -0.24 9.47 5.85
CA GLN A 109 -1.24 8.63 6.50
C GLN A 109 -0.66 7.36 7.10
N ILE A 110 0.20 6.66 6.36
CA ILE A 110 0.91 5.48 6.86
C ILE A 110 1.75 5.86 8.08
N LEU A 111 2.48 6.98 8.02
CA LEU A 111 3.28 7.47 9.16
C LEU A 111 2.40 7.89 10.35
N ALA A 112 1.28 8.55 10.12
CA ALA A 112 0.33 8.93 11.19
C ALA A 112 -0.26 7.68 11.86
N TRP A 113 -0.58 6.65 11.09
CA TRP A 113 -1.01 5.36 11.62
C TRP A 113 0.08 4.65 12.42
N LEU A 114 1.30 4.57 11.90
CA LEU A 114 2.44 3.99 12.63
C LEU A 114 2.72 4.74 13.95
N LYS A 115 2.43 6.04 14.00
CA LYS A 115 2.52 6.89 15.20
C LYS A 115 1.31 6.75 16.14
N GLY A 116 0.33 5.91 15.81
CA GLY A 116 -0.89 5.70 16.61
C GLY A 116 -1.87 6.87 16.59
N GLN A 117 -1.65 7.88 15.73
CA GLN A 117 -2.50 9.07 15.61
C GLN A 117 -3.70 8.82 14.68
N ASP A 118 -3.55 7.90 13.73
CA ASP A 118 -4.63 7.47 12.84
C ASP A 118 -5.06 6.04 13.21
N LYS A 119 -6.34 5.85 13.56
CA LYS A 119 -6.92 4.54 13.93
C LYS A 119 -7.56 3.80 12.75
N ARG A 120 -7.46 4.33 11.52
CA ARG A 120 -8.18 3.82 10.35
C ARG A 120 -7.52 2.63 9.66
N PHE A 121 -6.26 2.36 9.95
CA PHE A 121 -5.58 1.14 9.49
C PHE A 121 -5.66 0.06 10.58
N PRO A 122 -5.82 -1.22 10.22
CA PRO A 122 -5.85 -2.31 11.19
C PRO A 122 -4.52 -2.37 11.95
N ASN A 123 -4.57 -2.31 13.29
CA ASN A 123 -3.40 -2.50 14.16
C ASN A 123 -2.69 -3.79 13.76
N TYR A 124 -1.45 -3.70 13.29
CA TYR A 124 -0.61 -4.88 13.08
C TYR A 124 0.00 -5.27 14.43
N PRO A 125 -0.36 -6.43 15.01
CA PRO A 125 0.33 -6.95 16.18
C PRO A 125 1.69 -7.51 15.72
N GLY A 126 2.69 -6.65 15.52
CA GLY A 126 4.00 -7.10 15.06
C GLY A 126 4.90 -6.06 14.39
N LEU A 127 4.87 -4.80 14.79
CA LEU A 127 5.89 -3.83 14.36
C LEU A 127 7.23 -4.19 14.98
N THR A 128 8.13 -4.78 14.19
CA THR A 128 9.47 -5.17 14.65
C THR A 128 10.43 -3.98 14.58
N VAL A 129 11.54 -4.06 15.32
CA VAL A 129 12.57 -3.00 15.36
C VAL A 129 13.18 -2.73 13.98
N ALA A 130 13.16 -3.72 13.09
CA ALA A 130 13.63 -3.60 11.70
C ALA A 130 12.76 -2.65 10.84
N ASP A 131 11.43 -2.65 11.04
CA ASP A 131 10.51 -1.76 10.32
C ASP A 131 10.71 -0.28 10.70
N LYS A 132 11.29 -0.03 11.88
CA LYS A 132 11.66 1.31 12.37
C LYS A 132 12.99 1.80 11.79
N ALA A 133 13.82 0.91 11.27
CA ALA A 133 15.13 1.24 10.69
C ALA A 133 15.04 1.76 9.24
N GLU A 134 13.95 1.45 8.52
CA GLU A 134 13.65 2.04 7.20
C GLU A 134 13.03 3.45 7.28
N MET A 135 12.79 3.97 8.49
CA MET A 135 12.36 5.35 8.70
C MET A 135 13.57 6.30 8.64
N ASP A 136 13.39 7.42 7.94
CA ASP A 136 14.39 8.49 7.81
C ASP A 136 15.03 8.80 9.19
N PRO A 137 16.37 8.96 9.33
CA PRO A 137 17.03 9.03 10.64
C PRO A 137 16.49 10.14 11.56
N GLY A 138 15.94 11.21 10.97
CA GLY A 138 15.27 12.29 11.71
C GLY A 138 13.91 11.90 12.32
N ASP A 139 13.18 10.97 11.71
CA ASP A 139 11.92 10.45 12.22
C ASP A 139 12.13 9.34 13.26
N ALA A 140 13.20 8.55 13.12
CA ALA A 140 13.59 7.55 14.11
C ALA A 140 13.94 8.19 15.46
N ARG A 141 14.77 9.25 15.46
CA ARG A 141 15.13 10.02 16.68
C ARG A 141 13.91 10.62 17.38
N ARG A 142 13.00 11.24 16.63
CA ARG A 142 11.76 11.83 17.18
C ARG A 142 10.83 10.79 17.81
N LEU A 143 10.81 9.57 17.27
CA LEU A 143 10.05 8.46 17.85
C LEU A 143 10.72 7.89 19.10
N THR A 144 12.04 7.82 19.16
CA THR A 144 12.76 7.44 20.38
C THR A 144 12.55 8.47 21.50
N GLU A 145 12.57 9.77 21.17
CA GLU A 145 12.27 10.86 22.11
C GLU A 145 10.79 10.87 22.57
N LEU A 146 9.85 10.58 21.67
CA LEU A 146 8.42 10.45 22.01
C LEU A 146 8.14 9.21 22.86
N ALA A 147 8.78 8.07 22.57
CA ALA A 147 8.68 6.87 23.39
C ALA A 147 9.29 7.07 24.79
N ALA A 148 10.41 7.81 24.89
CA ALA A 148 11.03 8.19 26.16
C ALA A 148 10.17 9.19 26.98
N ARG A 149 9.32 10.00 26.32
CA ARG A 149 8.37 10.91 27.00
C ARG A 149 7.11 10.23 27.52
N VAL A 150 6.70 9.11 26.93
CA VAL A 150 5.46 8.37 27.31
C VAL A 150 5.70 7.37 28.44
N LEU A 151 6.96 7.01 28.72
CA LEU A 151 7.35 6.21 29.89
C LEU A 151 7.98 7.11 30.97
N LYS A 152 7.18 7.99 31.57
CA LYS A 152 7.40 8.36 32.98
C LYS A 152 6.44 7.51 33.82
N PRO A 153 6.96 6.69 34.74
CA PRO A 153 6.12 5.88 35.60
C PRO A 153 5.27 6.80 36.49
N ILE A 154 3.97 6.52 36.55
CA ILE A 154 3.18 6.77 37.76
C ILE A 154 3.39 5.55 38.65
#